data_AF-A0A949EGI8-F1
#
_entry.id   AF-A0A949EGI8-F1
#
_cell.length_a   1.000
_cell.length_b   1.000
_cell.length_c   1.000
_cell.angle_alpha   90.00
_cell.angle_beta   90.00
_cell.angle_gamma   90.00
#
_symmetry.space_group_name_H-M   'P 1'
#
loop_
_entity.id
_entity.type
_entity.pdbx_description
1 polymer ?
#
loop_
_entity_poly.entity_id
_entity_poly.type
_entity_poly.pdbx_seq_one_letter_code
_entity_poly.pdbx_strand_id
1 'polypeptide(L)' 'RTVTLKIKYADFQTVTRRRTFEGFLASPEEIFLAVRDLLERTEAGRRPVRLAGISLSNFDTPCLKVAESQAPLYKKV' A
#
# COMPACT_ATOMS: atom_id res chain seq x y z
N ARG A 1 3.59 2.29 -1.97
CA ARG A 1 4.25 1.74 -3.19
C ARG A 1 3.76 0.32 -3.52
N THR A 2 3.44 -0.50 -2.54
CA THR A 2 2.89 -1.86 -2.75
C THR A 2 1.39 -1.86 -2.53
N VAL A 3 0.64 -2.52 -3.42
CA VAL A 3 -0.81 -2.77 -3.29
C VAL A 3 -1.02 -4.25 -3.00
N THR A 4 -1.85 -4.54 -2.01
CA THR A 4 -2.22 -5.90 -1.61
C THR A 4 -3.74 -6.06 -1.65
N LEU A 5 -4.21 -7.09 -2.35
CA LEU A 5 -5.59 -7.52 -2.41
C LEU A 5 -5.76 -8.81 -1.61
N LYS A 6 -6.67 -8.80 -0.63
CA LYS A 6 -7.11 -9.97 0.13
C LYS A 6 -8.56 -10.28 -0.20
N ILE A 7 -8.82 -11.52 -0.63
CA ILE A 7 -10.16 -12.04 -0.88
C ILE A 7 -10.40 -13.21 0.06
N LYS A 8 -11.50 -13.17 0.80
CA LYS A 8 -12.02 -14.29 1.57
C LYS A 8 -13.27 -14.82 0.90
N TYR A 9 -13.25 -16.09 0.54
CA TYR A 9 -14.36 -16.78 -0.09
C TYR A 9 -15.38 -17.29 0.95
N ALA A 10 -16.55 -17.73 0.47
CA ALA A 10 -17.63 -18.23 1.33
C ALA A 10 -17.24 -19.48 2.14
N ASP A 11 -16.33 -20.30 1.60
CA ASP A 11 -15.71 -21.46 2.27
C ASP A 11 -14.60 -21.07 3.26
N PHE A 12 -14.49 -19.77 3.58
CA PHE A 12 -13.49 -19.18 4.47
C PHE A 12 -12.04 -19.27 3.98
N GLN A 13 -11.78 -19.80 2.78
CA GLN A 13 -10.45 -19.76 2.18
C GLN A 13 -10.08 -18.31 1.87
N THR A 14 -8.81 -17.96 2.12
CA THR A 14 -8.29 -16.61 1.92
C THR A 14 -7.18 -16.63 0.88
N VAL A 15 -7.34 -15.84 -0.17
CA VAL A 15 -6.32 -15.63 -1.20
C VAL A 15 -5.78 -14.21 -1.07
N THR A 16 -4.45 -14.08 -1.05
CA THR A 16 -3.75 -12.80 -1.00
C THR A 16 -2.89 -12.65 -2.24
N ARG A 17 -3.06 -11.54 -2.97
CA ARG A 17 -2.22 -11.16 -4.09
C ARG A 17 -1.67 -9.76 -3.85
N ARG A 18 -0.40 -9.54 -4.19
CA ARG A 18 0.25 -8.24 -4.04
C ARG A 18 1.04 -7.89 -5.28
N ARG A 19 1.17 -6.60 -5.55
CA ARG A 19 2.01 -6.04 -6.61
C ARG A 19 2.78 -4.85 -6.05
N THR A 20 4.09 -4.86 -6.27
CA THR A 20 4.98 -3.75 -5.95
C THR A 20 5.32 -3.02 -7.24
N PHE A 21 5.21 -1.71 -7.22
CA PHE A 21 5.49 -0.85 -8.38
C PHE A 21 6.85 -0.18 -8.22
N GLU A 22 7.50 0.15 -9.34
CA GLU A 22 8.76 0.90 -9.31
C GLU A 22 8.55 2.38 -8.98
N GLY A 23 7.42 2.97 -9.40
CA GLY A 23 7.02 4.32 -9.02
C GLY A 23 6.13 4.38 -7.77
N PHE A 24 5.85 5.60 -7.32
CA PHE A 24 4.81 5.86 -6.32
C PHE A 24 3.43 5.86 -6.97
N LEU A 25 2.43 5.38 -6.22
CA LEU A 25 1.03 5.49 -6.62
C LEU A 25 0.52 6.80 -6.03
N ALA A 26 0.28 7.78 -6.89
CA ALA A 26 -0.05 9.15 -6.48
C ALA A 26 -1.57 9.42 -6.55
N SER A 27 -2.30 8.59 -7.29
CA SER A 27 -3.72 8.80 -7.55
C SER A 27 -4.60 7.60 -7.18
N PRO A 28 -5.86 7.82 -6.78
CA PRO A 28 -6.81 6.74 -6.53
C PRO A 28 -7.10 5.92 -7.79
N GLU A 29 -7.02 6.51 -8.98
CA GLU A 29 -7.22 5.81 -10.25
C GLU A 29 -6.12 4.77 -10.50
N GLU A 30 -4.86 5.12 -10.24
CA GLU A 30 -3.73 4.18 -10.34
C GLU A 30 -3.89 2.99 -9.40
N ILE A 31 -4.35 3.25 -8.16
CA ILE A 31 -4.63 2.20 -7.18
C ILE A 31 -5.77 1.31 -7.66
N PHE A 32 -6.85 1.89 -8.19
CA PHE A 32 -7.98 1.13 -8.69
C PHE A 32 -7.61 0.23 -9.86
N LEU A 33 -6.83 0.74 -10.84
CA LEU A 33 -6.32 -0.05 -11.95
C LEU A 33 -5.43 -1.20 -11.46
N ALA A 34 -4.53 -0.92 -10.52
CA ALA A 34 -3.67 -1.94 -9.91
C ALA A 34 -4.48 -3.04 -9.20
N VAL A 35 -5.54 -2.67 -8.47
CA VAL A 35 -6.42 -3.62 -7.79
C VAL A 35 -7.24 -4.42 -8.79
N ARG A 36 -7.75 -3.81 -9.85
CA ARG A 36 -8.50 -4.52 -10.91
C ARG A 36 -7.64 -5.59 -11.57
N ASP A 37 -6.41 -5.26 -11.95
CA ASP A 37 -5.43 -6.22 -12.47
C ASP A 37 -5.17 -7.38 -11.49
N LEU A 38 -5.12 -7.08 -10.19
CA LEU A 38 -4.95 -8.10 -9.16
C LEU A 38 -6.20 -8.97 -9.00
N LEU A 39 -7.39 -8.39 -9.13
CA LEU A 39 -8.68 -9.06 -9.02
C LEU A 39 -8.89 -10.07 -10.16
N GLU A 40 -8.54 -9.69 -11.40
CA GLU A 40 -8.61 -10.58 -12.56
C GLU A 40 -7.72 -11.83 -12.43
N ARG A 41 -6.68 -11.76 -11.60
CA ARG A 41 -5.79 -12.89 -11.27
C ARG A 41 -6.31 -13.75 -10.12
N THR A 42 -7.53 -13.52 -9.67
CA THR A 42 -8.21 -14.32 -8.62
C THR A 42 -9.48 -14.95 -9.16
N GLU A 43 -10.04 -15.90 -8.42
CA GLU A 43 -11.34 -16.51 -8.75
C GLU A 43 -12.53 -15.66 -8.28
N ALA A 44 -12.30 -14.39 -7.91
CA ALA A 44 -13.37 -13.47 -7.54
C ALA A 44 -14.32 -13.29 -8.74
N GLY A 45 -15.63 -13.50 -8.51
CA GLY A 45 -16.65 -13.53 -9.56
C GLY A 45 -16.98 -14.93 -10.09
N ARG A 46 -16.08 -15.91 -9.93
CA ARG A 46 -16.39 -17.34 -10.18
C ARG A 46 -16.83 -18.04 -8.90
N ARG A 47 -16.20 -17.70 -7.77
CA ARG A 47 -16.55 -18.19 -6.43
C ARG A 47 -17.21 -17.08 -5.62
N PRO A 48 -18.20 -17.39 -4.76
CA PRO A 48 -18.83 -16.41 -3.90
C PRO A 48 -17.80 -15.81 -2.93
N VAL A 49 -17.70 -14.48 -2.97
CA VAL A 49 -16.79 -13.71 -2.11
C VAL A 49 -17.55 -13.23 -0.88
N ARG A 50 -16.94 -13.40 0.29
CA ARG A 50 -17.49 -12.95 1.57
C ARG A 50 -16.87 -11.63 2.02
N LEU A 51 -15.58 -11.44 1.77
CA LEU A 51 -14.86 -10.23 2.13
C LEU A 51 -13.78 -9.92 1.10
N ALA A 52 -13.67 -8.66 0.71
CA ALA A 52 -12.58 -8.14 -0.09
C ALA A 52 -11.94 -6.97 0.67
N GLY A 53 -10.62 -7.01 0.83
CA GLY A 53 -9.85 -5.99 1.52
C GLY A 53 -8.65 -5.56 0.69
N ILE A 54 -8.44 -4.25 0.60
CA ILE A 54 -7.29 -3.64 -0.08
C ILE A 54 -6.39 -3.04 1.00
N SER A 55 -5.09 -3.29 0.89
CA SER A 55 -4.08 -2.74 1.79
C SER A 55 -2.93 -2.16 0.99
N LEU A 56 -2.48 -0.98 1.40
CA LEU A 56 -1.35 -0.27 0.83
C LEU A 56 -0.16 -0.36 1.80
N SER A 57 1.04 -0.55 1.28
CA SER A 57 2.26 -0.67 2.08
C SER A 57 3.47 -0.04 1.36
N ASN A 58 4.59 0.10 2.07
CA ASN A 58 5.77 0.84 1.61
C ASN A 58 5.40 2.27 1.18
N PHE A 59 4.89 3.06 2.12
CA PHE A 59 4.73 4.50 1.92
C PHE A 59 6.10 5.16 2.06
N ASP A 60 6.31 6.25 1.31
CA ASP A 60 7.50 7.06 1.56
C ASP A 60 7.35 7.80 2.89
N THR A 61 8.46 7.99 3.58
CA THR A 61 8.46 8.82 4.79
C THR A 61 8.61 10.25 4.33
N PRO A 62 7.69 11.18 4.68
CA PRO A 62 7.93 12.58 4.40
C PRO A 62 9.24 12.96 5.11
N CYS A 63 10.24 13.38 4.35
CA CYS A 63 11.42 14.00 4.94
C CYS A 63 10.97 15.33 5.53
N LEU A 64 10.56 15.31 6.80
CA LEU A 64 10.41 16.53 7.58
C LEU A 64 11.80 17.14 7.62
N LYS A 65 12.02 18.19 6.83
CA LYS A 65 13.20 19.04 6.93
C LYS A 65 13.14 19.67 8.30
N VAL A 66 13.71 19.01 9.30
CA VAL A 66 14.09 19.65 10.54
C VAL A 66 15.15 20.65 10.10
N ALA A 67 14.77 21.94 10.04
CA ALA A 67 15.73 23.00 9.94
C ALA A 67 16.62 22.85 11.18
N GLU A 68 17.80 22.25 11.00
CA GLU A 68 18.86 22.26 11.98
C GLU A 68 19.30 23.72 12.15
N SER A 69 18.57 24.48 12.97
CA SER A 69 19.07 25.72 13.52
C SER A 69 20.22 25.32 14.45
N GLN A 70 21.43 25.46 13.92
CA GLN A 70 22.67 25.38 14.68
C GLN A 70 22.57 26.32 15.88
N ALA A 71 22.24 25.79 17.06
CA ALA A 71 22.40 26.51 18.30
C ALA A 71 23.91 26.47 18.63
N PRO A 72 24.59 27.62 18.76
CA PRO A 72 26.01 27.63 19.06
C PRO A 72 26.24 27.00 20.45
N LEU A 73 27.17 26.04 20.50
CA LEU A 73 27.70 25.51 21.75
C LEU A 73 28.17 26.69 22.63
N TYR A 74 27.67 26.75 23.86
CA TYR A 74 28.17 27.69 24.87
C TYR A 74 29.68 27.49 25.06
N LYS A 75 30.46 28.56 24.87
CA LYS A 75 31.90 28.54 25.17
C LYS A 75 32.06 28.86 26.65
N LYS A 76 32.39 27.85 27.44
CA LYS A 76 32.79 28.00 28.84
C LYS A 76 34.22 28.57 28.87
N VAL A 77 34.39 29.76 29.45
CA VAL A 77 35.68 30.31 29.91
C VAL A 77 35.54 30.56 31.40
#